data_AF-A0A2N5IC89-F1
#
_entry.id   AF-A0A2N5IC89-F1
#
_cell.length_a   1.000
_cell.length_b   1.000
_cell.length_c   1.000
_cell.angle_alpha   90.00
_cell.angle_beta   90.00
_cell.angle_gamma   90.00
#
_symmetry.space_group_name_H-M   'P 1'
#
loop_
_entity.id
_entity.type
_entity.pdbx_description
1 polymer ?
#
loop_
_entity_poly.entity_id
_entity_poly.type
_entity_poly.pdbx_seq_one_letter_code
_entity_poly.pdbx_strand_id
1 'polypeptide(L)'
;MKKQAIIALSLVAPIALLTGCGQSDVEKQIQPQGDTGEQQTTEQTAPTKTDKGSGEKTEKTQEELIMEKMDIQDETIKELKDEVEYYRTFVKNFTSTFSTEQMNEFIEKEWNYKLMISGINFPKGGILEMSTDSFDLVLTEDRVPYSVIPDEMSLQGKVDEDITGEISIDTELKYNEKEDIAEKNSTMTYSFKEVPAGTVIKLEVSEALQKELKLDTPDLEIHVQY
;
A
#
# COMPACT_ATOMS: atom_id res chain seq x y z
N MET A 1 49.59 -8.59 30.09
CA MET A 1 49.17 -7.30 30.68
C MET A 1 49.49 -6.18 29.70
N LYS A 2 48.50 -5.68 28.96
CA LYS A 2 48.61 -4.48 28.13
C LYS A 2 47.32 -3.68 28.34
N LYS A 3 47.46 -2.51 28.96
CA LYS A 3 46.38 -1.55 29.20
C LYS A 3 46.11 -0.81 27.89
N GLN A 4 44.89 -0.87 27.38
CA GLN A 4 44.45 0.02 26.31
C GLN A 4 43.48 1.05 26.90
N ALA A 5 43.80 2.31 26.60
CA ALA A 5 43.15 3.50 27.12
C ALA A 5 41.81 3.71 26.42
N ILE A 6 40.79 3.98 27.23
CA ILE A 6 39.45 4.39 26.80
C ILE A 6 39.51 5.89 26.51
N ILE A 7 39.35 6.26 25.24
CA ILE A 7 39.12 7.66 24.84
C ILE A 7 37.63 7.80 24.58
N ALA A 8 36.93 8.36 25.57
CA ALA A 8 35.54 8.78 25.44
C ALA A 8 35.50 10.13 24.72
N LEU A 9 35.03 10.15 23.48
CA LEU A 9 34.76 11.39 22.73
C LEU A 9 33.25 11.63 22.74
N SER A 10 32.80 12.44 23.69
CA SER A 10 31.42 12.93 23.79
C SER A 10 31.17 13.99 22.73
N LEU A 11 30.50 13.62 21.64
CA LEU A 11 29.96 14.58 20.67
C LEU A 11 28.55 15.01 21.11
N VAL A 12 28.47 16.24 21.62
CA VAL A 12 27.22 16.95 21.90
C VAL A 12 26.72 17.54 20.58
N ALA A 13 25.60 17.04 20.07
CA ALA A 13 24.91 17.65 18.93
C ALA A 13 23.76 18.55 19.45
N PRO A 14 23.71 19.83 19.07
CA PRO A 14 22.66 20.74 19.50
C PRO A 14 21.32 20.45 18.80
N ILE A 15 20.28 20.30 19.61
CA ILE A 15 18.87 20.18 19.20
C ILE A 15 18.42 21.51 18.60
N ALA A 16 18.18 21.54 17.29
CA ALA A 16 17.48 22.63 16.63
C ALA A 16 15.97 22.40 16.76
N LEU A 17 15.34 23.15 17.67
CA LEU A 17 13.89 23.25 17.79
C LEU A 17 13.37 24.13 16.64
N LEU A 18 12.75 23.52 15.63
CA LEU A 18 11.90 24.22 14.67
C LEU A 18 10.45 24.14 15.16
N THR A 19 10.06 25.13 15.96
CA THR A 19 8.66 25.44 16.25
C THR A 19 8.04 26.11 15.02
N GLY A 20 7.40 25.32 14.17
CA GLY A 20 6.50 25.80 13.12
C GLY A 20 5.07 25.83 13.64
N CYS A 21 4.59 27.02 14.05
CA CYS A 21 3.18 27.29 14.22
C CYS A 21 2.52 27.34 12.83
N GLY A 22 1.52 26.48 12.62
CA GLY A 22 0.70 26.46 11.42
C GLY A 22 -0.66 25.86 11.75
N GLN A 23 -1.42 26.58 12.57
CA GLN A 23 -2.78 26.24 12.94
C GLN A 23 -3.71 26.71 11.82
N SER A 24 -4.29 25.77 11.09
CA SER A 24 -5.39 26.02 10.16
C SER A 24 -6.48 25.00 10.44
N ASP A 25 -7.31 25.34 11.41
CA ASP A 25 -8.62 24.73 11.64
C ASP A 25 -9.51 24.97 10.42
N VAL A 26 -9.78 23.93 9.63
CA VAL A 26 -10.99 23.86 8.80
C VAL A 26 -11.58 22.46 8.94
N GLU A 27 -12.16 22.24 10.10
CA GLU A 27 -13.18 21.22 10.29
C GLU A 27 -14.52 21.82 9.86
N LYS A 28 -15.03 21.42 8.68
CA LYS A 28 -16.45 21.55 8.37
C LYS A 28 -16.98 20.22 7.85
N GLN A 29 -17.67 19.55 8.76
CA GLN A 29 -18.61 18.48 8.53
C GLN A 29 -19.59 18.84 7.40
N ILE A 30 -19.77 17.92 6.47
CA ILE A 30 -20.90 17.87 5.55
C ILE A 30 -21.76 16.69 6.02
N GLN A 31 -22.96 16.98 6.50
CA GLN A 31 -24.07 16.02 6.47
C GLN A 31 -25.26 16.63 5.71
N PRO A 32 -26.08 15.78 5.05
CA PRO A 32 -27.09 16.21 4.09
C PRO A 32 -28.50 16.27 4.71
N GLN A 33 -29.26 17.31 4.37
CA GLN A 33 -30.72 17.38 4.45
C GLN A 33 -31.17 18.28 3.27
N GLY A 34 -32.17 17.98 2.45
CA GLY A 34 -33.38 17.20 2.69
C GLY A 34 -34.60 18.14 2.68
N ASP A 35 -35.05 18.48 1.48
CA ASP A 35 -36.42 18.78 0.99
C ASP A 35 -37.41 19.73 1.73
N THR A 36 -38.12 20.49 0.88
CA THR A 36 -39.51 21.00 0.94
C THR A 36 -39.86 22.38 1.54
N GLY A 37 -40.35 23.30 0.68
CA GLY A 37 -41.71 23.84 0.80
C GLY A 37 -41.96 25.35 1.10
N GLU A 38 -42.39 26.09 0.07
CA GLU A 38 -43.43 27.17 0.02
C GLU A 38 -43.31 28.47 0.87
N GLN A 39 -43.07 29.63 0.24
CA GLN A 39 -44.01 30.69 -0.25
C GLN A 39 -44.46 31.75 0.80
N GLN A 40 -44.07 33.03 0.60
CA GLN A 40 -44.98 34.14 0.22
C GLN A 40 -44.30 35.53 0.13
N THR A 41 -44.33 36.06 -1.09
CA THR A 41 -44.70 37.41 -1.58
C THR A 41 -44.63 38.66 -0.67
N THR A 42 -43.99 39.71 -1.19
CA THR A 42 -44.60 41.06 -1.26
C THR A 42 -44.07 41.86 -2.47
N GLU A 43 -44.99 42.34 -3.30
CA GLU A 43 -44.82 43.43 -4.30
C GLU A 43 -44.30 44.70 -3.59
N GLN A 44 -43.64 45.70 -4.20
CA GLN A 44 -44.08 46.47 -5.36
C GLN A 44 -43.01 47.55 -5.65
N THR A 45 -42.59 47.76 -6.91
CA THR A 45 -42.60 49.06 -7.64
C THR A 45 -41.74 48.98 -8.93
N ALA A 46 -42.37 49.38 -10.04
CA ALA A 46 -41.80 49.50 -11.39
C ALA A 46 -41.34 50.96 -11.67
N PRO A 47 -40.98 51.34 -12.91
CA PRO A 47 -39.93 50.84 -13.80
C PRO A 47 -39.00 51.99 -14.27
N THR A 48 -37.75 51.75 -14.68
CA THR A 48 -37.02 52.71 -15.53
C THR A 48 -35.99 52.04 -16.45
N LYS A 49 -36.34 52.04 -17.74
CA LYS A 49 -35.52 52.25 -18.95
C LYS A 49 -34.22 51.45 -19.14
N THR A 50 -34.33 50.48 -20.05
CA THR A 50 -33.51 50.32 -21.26
C THR A 50 -32.14 50.99 -21.26
N ASP A 51 -31.10 50.19 -21.06
CA ASP A 51 -29.83 50.39 -21.75
C ASP A 51 -29.47 49.10 -22.51
N LYS A 52 -29.18 49.26 -23.80
CA LYS A 52 -28.87 48.19 -24.75
C LYS A 52 -27.38 47.84 -24.59
N GLY A 53 -27.10 46.89 -23.71
CA GLY A 53 -25.82 46.18 -23.66
C GLY A 53 -26.02 44.76 -24.16
N SER A 54 -25.84 44.54 -25.46
CA SER A 54 -25.80 43.24 -26.10
C SER A 54 -24.68 42.40 -25.50
N GLY A 55 -25.03 41.49 -24.60
CA GLY A 55 -24.17 40.45 -24.07
C GLY A 55 -25.03 39.21 -23.89
N GLU A 56 -25.27 38.51 -24.99
CA GLU A 56 -25.96 37.22 -25.03
C GLU A 56 -25.15 36.22 -24.18
N LYS A 57 -25.47 36.12 -22.89
CA LYS A 57 -25.02 35.00 -22.06
C LYS A 57 -25.96 33.85 -22.36
N THR A 58 -25.58 33.03 -23.35
CA THR A 58 -26.23 31.77 -23.64
C THR A 58 -26.08 30.87 -22.40
N GLU A 59 -27.18 30.66 -21.69
CA GLU A 59 -27.25 29.73 -20.57
C GLU A 59 -27.18 28.31 -21.16
N LYS A 60 -26.02 27.66 -21.03
CA LYS A 60 -25.79 26.30 -21.55
C LYS A 60 -26.79 25.34 -20.92
N THR A 61 -27.38 24.48 -21.73
CA THR A 61 -28.25 23.41 -21.26
C THR A 61 -27.47 22.38 -20.43
N GLN A 62 -28.17 21.63 -19.58
CA GLN A 62 -27.53 20.58 -18.77
C GLN A 62 -26.81 19.53 -19.63
N GLU A 63 -27.36 19.23 -20.82
CA GLU A 63 -26.76 18.31 -21.79
C GLU A 63 -25.45 18.86 -22.37
N GLU A 64 -25.43 20.15 -22.74
CA GLU A 64 -24.21 20.82 -23.22
C GLU A 64 -23.12 20.90 -22.14
N LEU A 65 -23.50 21.12 -20.87
CA LEU A 65 -22.57 21.10 -19.74
C LEU A 65 -22.00 19.71 -19.47
N ILE A 66 -22.78 18.64 -19.71
CA ILE A 66 -22.31 17.26 -19.58
C ILE A 66 -21.34 16.92 -20.71
N MET A 67 -21.68 17.27 -21.95
CA MET A 67 -20.80 17.04 -23.11
C MET A 67 -19.48 17.79 -22.96
N GLU A 68 -19.51 19.07 -22.57
CA GLU A 68 -18.29 19.84 -22.30
C GLU A 68 -17.42 19.21 -21.22
N LYS A 69 -18.02 18.68 -20.14
CA LYS A 69 -17.26 17.95 -19.12
C LYS A 69 -16.66 16.65 -19.63
N MET A 70 -17.37 15.92 -20.49
CA MET A 70 -16.85 14.69 -21.11
C MET A 70 -15.68 15.01 -22.04
N ASP A 71 -15.79 16.04 -22.87
CA ASP A 71 -14.71 16.47 -23.77
C ASP A 71 -13.45 16.86 -22.99
N ILE A 72 -13.60 17.64 -21.91
CA ILE A 72 -12.49 18.00 -21.01
C ILE A 72 -11.88 16.75 -20.36
N GLN A 73 -12.70 15.79 -19.94
CA GLN A 73 -12.20 14.54 -19.36
C GLN A 73 -11.44 13.70 -20.38
N ASP A 74 -11.93 13.62 -21.62
CA ASP A 74 -11.27 12.88 -22.70
C ASP A 74 -9.92 13.51 -23.07
N GLU A 75 -9.86 14.84 -23.16
CA GLU A 75 -8.60 15.58 -23.34
C GLU A 75 -7.63 15.31 -22.18
N THR A 76 -8.11 15.39 -20.94
CA THR A 76 -7.30 15.11 -19.75
C THR A 76 -6.78 13.67 -19.74
N ILE A 77 -7.63 12.69 -20.07
CA ILE A 77 -7.23 11.27 -20.16
C ILE A 77 -6.18 11.07 -21.24
N LYS A 78 -6.32 11.76 -22.38
CA LYS A 78 -5.34 11.69 -23.47
C LYS A 78 -3.99 12.27 -23.03
N GLU A 79 -3.97 13.45 -22.42
CA GLU A 79 -2.75 14.07 -21.91
C GLU A 79 -2.04 13.16 -20.89
N LEU A 80 -2.80 12.58 -19.94
CA LEU A 80 -2.26 11.64 -18.96
C LEU A 80 -1.71 10.37 -19.61
N LYS A 81 -2.36 9.84 -20.65
CA LYS A 81 -1.84 8.68 -21.40
C LYS A 81 -0.53 9.00 -22.12
N ASP A 82 -0.45 10.17 -22.75
CA ASP A 82 0.76 10.62 -23.44
C ASP A 82 1.91 10.82 -22.44
N GLU A 83 1.63 11.38 -21.26
CA GLU A 83 2.60 11.53 -20.17
C GLU A 83 3.08 10.17 -19.62
N VAL A 84 2.17 9.23 -19.37
CA VAL A 84 2.51 7.86 -18.95
C VAL A 84 3.40 7.17 -19.97
N GLU A 85 3.09 7.30 -21.26
CA GLU A 85 3.88 6.68 -22.33
C GLU A 85 5.27 7.32 -22.47
N TYR A 86 5.36 8.64 -22.31
CA TYR A 86 6.64 9.35 -22.25
C TYR A 86 7.53 8.81 -21.13
N TYR A 87 7.01 8.69 -19.90
CA TYR A 87 7.78 8.16 -18.78
C TYR A 87 8.14 6.69 -18.96
N ARG A 88 7.23 5.86 -19.49
CA ARG A 88 7.55 4.45 -19.82
C ARG A 88 8.71 4.34 -20.78
N THR A 89 8.70 5.14 -21.85
CA THR A 89 9.77 5.17 -22.84
C THR A 89 11.08 5.68 -22.23
N PHE A 90 11.01 6.75 -21.43
CA PHE A 90 12.17 7.30 -20.73
C PHE A 90 12.81 6.26 -19.80
N VAL A 91 12.01 5.61 -18.96
CA VAL A 91 12.51 4.59 -18.02
C VAL A 91 13.07 3.40 -18.78
N LYS A 92 12.38 2.90 -19.82
CA LYS A 92 12.90 1.81 -20.66
C LYS A 92 14.27 2.14 -21.28
N ASN A 93 14.43 3.35 -21.79
CA ASN A 93 15.71 3.79 -22.36
C ASN A 93 16.78 3.92 -21.27
N PHE A 94 16.43 4.44 -20.10
CA PHE A 94 17.34 4.59 -18.98
C PHE A 94 17.80 3.23 -18.44
N THR A 95 16.87 2.30 -18.18
CA THR A 95 17.17 0.96 -17.66
C THR A 95 17.89 0.08 -18.67
N SER A 96 17.79 0.36 -19.98
CA SER A 96 18.58 -0.34 -21.01
C SER A 96 20.09 -0.14 -20.87
N THR A 97 20.52 0.87 -20.11
CA THR A 97 21.94 1.15 -19.84
C THR A 97 22.46 0.45 -18.58
N PHE A 98 21.59 -0.22 -17.82
CA PHE A 98 21.98 -0.91 -16.59
C PHE A 98 22.71 -2.21 -16.91
N SER A 99 23.69 -2.55 -16.07
CA SER A 99 24.25 -3.90 -16.04
C SER A 99 23.20 -4.92 -15.56
N THR A 100 23.43 -6.20 -15.86
CA THR A 100 22.58 -7.29 -15.36
C THR A 100 22.46 -7.26 -13.84
N GLU A 101 23.55 -7.00 -13.13
CA GLU A 101 23.58 -6.92 -11.66
C GLU A 101 22.66 -5.81 -11.15
N GLN A 102 22.77 -4.61 -11.75
CA GLN A 102 21.88 -3.49 -11.41
C GLN A 102 20.42 -3.82 -11.72
N MET A 103 20.13 -4.42 -12.87
CA MET A 103 18.76 -4.80 -13.23
C MET A 103 18.18 -5.81 -12.22
N ASN A 104 18.98 -6.79 -11.80
CA ASN A 104 18.57 -7.77 -10.79
C ASN A 104 18.23 -7.09 -9.46
N GLU A 105 19.01 -6.09 -9.01
CA GLU A 105 18.69 -5.33 -7.79
C GLU A 105 17.35 -4.58 -7.88
N PHE A 106 16.89 -4.22 -9.08
CA PHE A 106 15.58 -3.61 -9.30
C PHE A 106 14.48 -4.68 -9.32
N ILE A 107 14.71 -5.79 -10.02
CA ILE A 107 13.78 -6.93 -10.08
C ILE A 107 13.52 -7.50 -8.68
N GLU A 108 14.54 -7.66 -7.84
CA GLU A 108 14.39 -8.13 -6.45
C GLU A 108 13.54 -7.18 -5.57
N LYS A 109 13.38 -5.91 -5.97
CA LYS A 109 12.57 -4.92 -5.23
C LYS A 109 11.13 -4.82 -5.72
N GLU A 110 10.78 -5.56 -6.77
CA GLU A 110 9.43 -5.55 -7.34
C GLU A 110 8.41 -6.23 -6.44
N TRP A 111 8.86 -7.20 -5.64
CA TRP A 111 7.99 -8.03 -4.80
C TRP A 111 8.28 -7.77 -3.33
N ASN A 112 7.22 -7.76 -2.53
CA ASN A 112 7.30 -7.58 -1.09
C ASN A 112 6.59 -8.74 -0.42
N TYR A 113 7.33 -9.44 0.43
CA TYR A 113 6.82 -10.58 1.19
C TYR A 113 6.64 -10.20 2.65
N LYS A 114 5.56 -10.66 3.27
CA LYS A 114 5.34 -10.54 4.71
C LYS A 114 4.75 -11.82 5.26
N LEU A 115 5.32 -12.29 6.36
CA LEU A 115 4.79 -13.38 7.15
C LEU A 115 4.40 -12.84 8.53
N MET A 116 3.11 -12.89 8.83
CA MET A 116 2.52 -12.29 10.01
C MET A 116 1.66 -13.29 10.77
N ILE A 117 1.60 -13.14 12.09
CA ILE A 117 0.64 -13.82 12.95
C ILE A 117 -0.15 -12.79 13.72
N SER A 118 -1.47 -12.78 13.56
CA SER A 118 -2.35 -11.76 14.16
C SER A 118 -1.88 -10.32 13.92
N GLY A 119 -1.30 -10.05 12.75
CA GLY A 119 -0.78 -8.72 12.35
C GLY A 119 0.64 -8.39 12.85
N ILE A 120 1.31 -9.31 13.53
CA ILE A 120 2.69 -9.14 14.02
C ILE A 120 3.64 -9.90 13.10
N ASN A 121 4.70 -9.24 12.60
CA ASN A 121 5.72 -9.89 11.77
C ASN A 121 6.50 -10.92 12.58
N PHE A 122 6.90 -12.02 11.93
CA PHE A 122 7.82 -12.98 12.53
C PHE A 122 9.15 -12.30 12.90
N PRO A 123 9.67 -12.51 14.11
CA PRO A 123 10.99 -12.02 14.49
C PRO A 123 12.07 -12.77 13.71
N LYS A 124 13.21 -12.08 13.48
CA LYS A 124 14.33 -12.64 12.69
C LYS A 124 14.83 -13.99 13.19
N GLY A 125 14.81 -14.20 14.51
CA GLY A 125 15.23 -15.46 15.13
C GLY A 125 14.23 -16.61 15.00
N GLY A 126 13.08 -16.39 14.37
CA GLY A 126 12.12 -17.44 14.03
C GLY A 126 11.25 -17.93 15.18
N ILE A 127 11.31 -17.37 16.39
CA ILE A 127 10.48 -17.80 17.52
C ILE A 127 9.50 -16.70 17.90
N LEU A 128 8.20 -16.98 17.86
CA LEU A 128 7.15 -16.03 18.23
C LEU A 128 6.26 -16.60 19.34
N GLU A 129 6.04 -15.79 20.38
CA GLU A 129 5.22 -16.13 21.53
C GLU A 129 3.80 -15.55 21.40
N MET A 130 2.79 -16.39 21.55
CA MET A 130 1.37 -16.04 21.44
C MET A 130 0.64 -16.24 22.76
N SER A 131 -0.20 -15.27 23.13
CA SER A 131 -1.04 -15.31 24.33
C SER A 131 -2.53 -15.55 24.01
N THR A 132 -2.83 -16.09 22.82
CA THR A 132 -4.19 -16.39 22.38
C THR A 132 -4.27 -17.83 21.88
N ASP A 133 -5.42 -18.46 22.05
CA ASP A 133 -5.70 -19.82 21.56
C ASP A 133 -6.14 -19.84 20.09
N SER A 134 -6.36 -18.67 19.49
CA SER A 134 -6.87 -18.52 18.13
C SER A 134 -6.11 -17.41 17.44
N PHE A 135 -5.63 -17.67 16.24
CA PHE A 135 -4.84 -16.74 15.46
C PHE A 135 -4.79 -17.13 13.98
N ASP A 136 -4.44 -16.16 13.15
CA ASP A 136 -4.21 -16.34 11.73
C ASP A 136 -2.72 -16.14 11.45
N LEU A 137 -2.10 -17.13 10.81
CA LEU A 137 -0.81 -16.99 10.14
C LEU A 137 -1.09 -16.56 8.70
N VAL A 138 -0.54 -15.43 8.28
CA VAL A 138 -0.81 -14.80 6.98
C VAL A 138 0.51 -14.56 6.25
N LEU A 139 0.65 -15.17 5.09
CA LEU A 139 1.69 -14.87 4.11
C LEU A 139 1.08 -13.98 3.02
N THR A 140 1.69 -12.82 2.79
CA THR A 140 1.31 -11.91 1.70
C THR A 140 2.47 -11.75 0.73
N GLU A 141 2.16 -11.79 -0.55
CA GLU A 141 3.03 -11.43 -1.66
C GLU A 141 2.43 -10.22 -2.37
N ASP A 142 3.14 -9.09 -2.39
CA ASP A 142 2.70 -7.84 -3.00
C ASP A 142 3.69 -7.34 -4.05
N ARG A 143 3.23 -7.17 -5.28
CA ARG A 143 4.00 -6.43 -6.29
C ARG A 143 3.89 -4.93 -6.05
N VAL A 144 5.00 -4.21 -6.20
CA VAL A 144 5.02 -2.75 -6.07
C VAL A 144 4.00 -2.08 -7.01
N PRO A 145 3.26 -1.07 -6.52
CA PRO A 145 2.37 -0.31 -7.37
C PRO A 145 3.19 0.50 -8.38
N TYR A 146 2.67 0.62 -9.60
CA TYR A 146 3.28 1.41 -10.67
C TYR A 146 4.72 0.98 -11.02
N SER A 147 4.97 -0.33 -11.09
CA SER A 147 6.23 -0.87 -11.60
C SER A 147 6.61 -0.25 -12.94
N VAL A 148 7.89 0.11 -13.04
CA VAL A 148 8.51 0.60 -14.27
C VAL A 148 9.29 -0.48 -15.00
N ILE A 149 9.38 -1.67 -14.41
CA ILE A 149 10.02 -2.85 -14.99
C ILE A 149 8.96 -3.60 -15.81
N PRO A 150 9.29 -4.08 -17.03
CA PRO A 150 8.41 -4.96 -17.79
C PRO A 150 7.96 -6.17 -16.97
N ASP A 151 6.71 -6.59 -17.14
CA ASP A 151 6.10 -7.66 -16.33
C ASP A 151 6.88 -8.97 -16.43
N GLU A 152 7.40 -9.32 -17.62
CA GLU A 152 8.18 -10.53 -17.85
C GLU A 152 9.52 -10.55 -17.11
N MET A 153 10.06 -9.36 -16.81
CA MET A 153 11.28 -9.22 -16.01
C MET A 153 10.95 -9.20 -14.52
N SER A 154 9.86 -8.51 -14.14
CA SER A 154 9.40 -8.44 -12.75
C SER A 154 9.09 -9.83 -12.19
N LEU A 155 8.46 -10.70 -12.99
CA LEU A 155 8.15 -12.08 -12.58
C LEU A 155 9.39 -12.93 -12.26
N GLN A 156 10.58 -12.56 -12.74
CA GLN A 156 11.82 -13.28 -12.41
C GLN A 156 12.30 -13.04 -10.97
N GLY A 157 11.80 -11.97 -10.33
CA GLY A 157 12.09 -11.66 -8.93
C GLY A 157 11.08 -12.26 -7.95
N LYS A 158 10.05 -12.94 -8.44
CA LYS A 158 9.04 -13.57 -7.60
C LYS A 158 9.60 -14.85 -6.98
N VAL A 159 9.30 -15.07 -5.70
CA VAL A 159 9.57 -16.30 -4.96
C VAL A 159 8.60 -17.39 -5.45
N ASP A 160 9.12 -18.26 -6.32
CA ASP A 160 8.43 -19.34 -7.06
C ASP A 160 7.08 -18.94 -7.71
N GLU A 161 6.48 -19.79 -8.53
CA GLU A 161 5.20 -19.45 -9.19
C GLU A 161 3.99 -19.55 -8.23
N ASP A 162 4.11 -20.28 -7.12
CA ASP A 162 3.00 -20.59 -6.18
C ASP A 162 3.34 -20.32 -4.70
N ILE A 163 2.66 -19.33 -4.12
CA ILE A 163 2.81 -18.91 -2.71
C ILE A 163 2.44 -20.01 -1.71
N THR A 164 1.61 -20.99 -2.10
CA THR A 164 1.14 -22.05 -1.21
C THR A 164 2.23 -23.07 -0.88
N GLY A 165 3.25 -23.19 -1.72
CA GLY A 165 4.39 -24.10 -1.53
C GLY A 165 5.50 -23.55 -0.64
N GLU A 166 5.43 -22.26 -0.28
CA GLU A 166 6.52 -21.56 0.38
C GLU A 166 6.59 -21.78 1.90
N ILE A 167 5.52 -22.34 2.48
CA ILE A 167 5.41 -22.64 3.91
C ILE A 167 4.97 -24.08 4.10
N SER A 168 5.78 -24.85 4.82
CA SER A 168 5.42 -26.15 5.36
C SER A 168 5.06 -26.02 6.83
N ILE A 169 3.92 -26.55 7.27
CA ILE A 169 3.49 -26.51 8.68
C ILE A 169 3.48 -27.94 9.24
N ASP A 170 4.34 -28.21 10.22
CA ASP A 170 4.40 -29.49 10.93
C ASP A 170 3.58 -29.41 12.23
N THR A 171 2.33 -29.85 12.16
CA THR A 171 1.41 -29.85 13.31
C THR A 171 0.32 -30.90 13.18
N GLU A 172 -0.09 -31.46 14.33
CA GLU A 172 -1.28 -32.31 14.43
C GLU A 172 -2.58 -31.50 14.58
N LEU A 173 -2.47 -30.18 14.79
CA LEU A 173 -3.62 -29.30 14.94
C LEU A 173 -4.38 -29.17 13.63
N LYS A 174 -5.69 -29.08 13.73
CA LYS A 174 -6.53 -28.69 12.59
C LYS A 174 -6.44 -27.19 12.40
N TYR A 175 -6.25 -26.77 11.16
CA TYR A 175 -6.34 -25.39 10.74
C TYR A 175 -7.13 -25.32 9.43
N ASN A 176 -7.62 -24.12 9.09
CA ASN A 176 -8.25 -23.87 7.80
C ASN A 176 -7.32 -23.04 6.93
N GLU A 177 -7.25 -23.39 5.66
CA GLU A 177 -6.52 -22.62 4.66
C GLU A 177 -7.48 -21.75 3.87
N LYS A 178 -7.07 -20.52 3.59
CA LYS A 178 -7.76 -19.63 2.67
C LYS A 178 -6.73 -18.93 1.80
N GLU A 179 -6.98 -19.01 0.50
CA GLU A 179 -6.18 -18.37 -0.52
C GLU A 179 -6.96 -17.24 -1.20
N ASP A 180 -6.26 -16.16 -1.49
CA ASP A 180 -6.74 -15.03 -2.29
C ASP A 180 -5.63 -14.63 -3.27
N ILE A 181 -5.66 -15.20 -4.49
CA ILE A 181 -4.66 -14.94 -5.53
C ILE A 181 -5.19 -13.87 -6.50
N ALA A 182 -4.37 -12.84 -6.69
CA ALA A 182 -4.44 -11.93 -7.82
C ALA A 182 -3.06 -11.76 -8.45
N GLU A 183 -3.02 -11.27 -9.69
CA GLU A 183 -1.78 -11.10 -10.47
C GLU A 183 -0.69 -10.27 -9.75
N LYS A 184 -1.09 -9.34 -8.88
CA LYS A 184 -0.19 -8.38 -8.21
C LYS A 184 -0.20 -8.50 -6.69
N ASN A 185 -1.11 -9.29 -6.14
CA ASN A 185 -1.25 -9.48 -4.71
C ASN A 185 -1.79 -10.89 -4.50
N SER A 186 -1.05 -11.70 -3.76
CA SER A 186 -1.51 -13.01 -3.32
C SER A 186 -1.44 -13.09 -1.80
N THR A 187 -2.45 -13.67 -1.19
CA THR A 187 -2.49 -13.89 0.26
C THR A 187 -2.84 -15.34 0.57
N MET A 188 -2.04 -15.97 1.42
CA MET A 188 -2.31 -17.29 2.00
C MET A 188 -2.52 -17.14 3.50
N THR A 189 -3.66 -17.63 3.99
CA THR A 189 -4.05 -17.55 5.41
C THR A 189 -4.26 -18.94 5.98
N TYR A 190 -3.60 -19.22 7.11
CA TYR A 190 -3.76 -20.42 7.91
C TYR A 190 -4.40 -20.04 9.25
N SER A 191 -5.66 -20.42 9.44
CA SER A 191 -6.45 -20.06 10.62
C SER A 191 -6.46 -21.19 11.64
N PHE A 192 -5.89 -20.92 12.82
CA PHE A 192 -5.87 -21.82 13.98
C PHE A 192 -6.92 -21.40 15.00
N LYS A 193 -7.58 -22.38 15.60
CA LYS A 193 -8.62 -22.17 16.64
C LYS A 193 -8.44 -23.17 17.77
N GLU A 194 -8.73 -22.72 18.99
CA GLU A 194 -8.73 -23.56 20.20
C GLU A 194 -7.38 -24.29 20.41
N VAL A 195 -6.27 -23.62 20.11
CA VAL A 195 -4.92 -24.14 20.27
C VAL A 195 -4.59 -24.25 21.76
N PRO A 196 -4.24 -25.45 22.28
CA PRO A 196 -3.92 -25.63 23.69
C PRO A 196 -2.69 -24.81 24.14
N ALA A 197 -2.73 -24.31 25.37
CA ALA A 197 -1.56 -23.74 26.02
C ALA A 197 -0.42 -24.77 26.10
N GLY A 198 0.80 -24.30 25.86
CA GLY A 198 2.01 -25.12 25.78
C GLY A 198 2.25 -25.77 24.42
N THR A 199 1.37 -25.57 23.43
CA THR A 199 1.61 -26.07 22.07
C THR A 199 2.71 -25.26 21.37
N VAL A 200 3.60 -25.97 20.68
CA VAL A 200 4.58 -25.41 19.76
C VAL A 200 4.20 -25.84 18.36
N ILE A 201 3.90 -24.88 17.49
CA ILE A 201 3.67 -25.11 16.07
C ILE A 201 4.97 -24.83 15.34
N LYS A 202 5.46 -25.81 14.58
CA LYS A 202 6.66 -25.67 13.77
C LYS A 202 6.26 -25.39 12.33
N LEU A 203 6.98 -24.50 11.70
CA LEU A 203 6.85 -24.23 10.28
C LEU A 203 8.23 -24.03 9.66
N GLU A 204 8.34 -24.37 8.38
CA GLU A 204 9.55 -24.21 7.58
C GLU A 204 9.20 -23.33 6.38
N VAL A 205 10.01 -22.29 6.15
CA VAL A 205 9.91 -21.45 4.95
C VAL A 205 10.99 -21.84 3.95
N SER A 206 10.72 -21.67 2.64
CA SER A 206 11.75 -21.90 1.63
C SER A 206 12.96 -20.97 1.81
N GLU A 207 14.12 -21.35 1.28
CA GLU A 207 15.33 -20.50 1.31
C GLU A 207 15.10 -19.13 0.60
N ALA A 208 14.31 -19.13 -0.47
CA ALA A 208 13.98 -17.92 -1.21
C ALA A 208 13.10 -16.99 -0.38
N LEU A 209 12.03 -17.52 0.22
CA LEU A 209 11.16 -16.75 1.11
C LEU A 209 11.91 -16.27 2.36
N GLN A 210 12.80 -17.09 2.93
CA GLN A 210 13.64 -16.71 4.07
C GLN A 210 14.47 -15.45 3.78
N LYS A 211 15.11 -15.39 2.60
CA LYS A 211 15.91 -14.25 2.16
C LYS A 211 15.06 -12.99 2.06
N GLU A 212 13.87 -13.09 1.46
CA GLU A 212 12.96 -11.95 1.29
C GLU A 212 12.39 -11.44 2.62
N LEU A 213 12.05 -12.36 3.53
CA LEU A 213 11.59 -12.03 4.89
C LEU A 213 12.72 -11.57 5.81
N LYS A 214 13.99 -11.72 5.40
CA LYS A 214 15.20 -11.35 6.17
C LYS A 214 15.25 -12.07 7.52
N LEU A 215 14.91 -13.35 7.51
CA LEU A 215 14.95 -14.25 8.66
C LEU A 215 16.33 -14.90 8.80
N ASP A 216 16.78 -15.11 10.03
CA ASP A 216 18.08 -15.73 10.31
C ASP A 216 18.02 -17.26 10.18
N THR A 217 16.81 -17.84 10.13
CA THR A 217 16.53 -19.28 10.06
C THR A 217 15.31 -19.55 9.17
N PRO A 218 15.28 -20.67 8.41
CA PRO A 218 14.08 -21.13 7.72
C PRO A 218 13.08 -21.83 8.65
N ASP A 219 13.57 -22.40 9.76
CA ASP A 219 12.76 -23.05 10.79
C ASP A 219 12.17 -21.98 11.73
N LEU A 220 10.84 -21.88 11.75
CA LEU A 220 10.10 -20.96 12.62
C LEU A 220 9.20 -21.74 13.60
N GLU A 221 9.00 -21.16 14.78
CA GLU A 221 8.21 -21.74 15.86
C GLU A 221 7.22 -20.72 16.43
N ILE A 222 5.98 -21.15 16.65
CA ILE A 222 4.93 -20.39 17.33
C ILE A 222 4.67 -21.07 18.68
N HIS A 223 4.92 -20.37 19.77
CA HIS A 223 4.78 -20.88 21.14
C HIS A 223 3.52 -20.29 21.76
N VAL A 224 2.52 -21.14 22.04
CA VAL A 224 1.25 -20.70 22.63
C VAL A 224 1.32 -20.78 24.15
N GLN A 225 1.22 -19.64 24.83
CA GLN A 225 1.33 -19.50 26.28
C GLN A 225 0.33 -18.45 26.79
N TYR A 226 -0.79 -18.93 27.35
CA TYR A 226 -1.80 -18.10 28.00
C TYR A 226 -2.11 -18.62 29.41
#